data_AF-A0A037ZGC3-F1
#
_entry.id   AF-A0A037ZGC3-F1
#
_cell.length_a   1.000
_cell.length_b   1.000
_cell.length_c   1.000
_cell.angle_alpha   90.00
_cell.angle_beta   90.00
_cell.angle_gamma   90.00
#
_symmetry.space_group_name_H-M   'P 1'
#
loop_
_entity.id
_entity.type
_entity.pdbx_description
1 polymer ?
#
loop_
_entity_poly.entity_id
_entity_poly.type
_entity_poly.pdbx_seq_one_letter_code
_entity_poly.pdbx_strand_id
1 'polypeptide(L)'
;MYEQDSFFTLSAPHQFGLLCLSAVFATGMVAAAWQLKRWPRVVAVPLAVVLVWVFTWISPQGYYQYYRSIIDGLPAQWVVGAPPGLGTLWALLSFRGPDTLSAHSLGVMGWIVIIVATIRHRTR
;
A
#
# COMPACT_ATOMS: atom_id res chain seq x y z
N MET A 1 -12.72 17.29 12.42
CA MET A 1 -12.53 15.82 12.31
C MET A 1 -13.91 15.25 12.07
N TYR A 2 -14.15 14.58 10.95
CA TYR A 2 -15.48 14.02 10.65
C TYR A 2 -15.70 12.79 11.53
N GLU A 3 -16.91 12.58 12.05
CA GLU A 3 -17.20 11.44 12.93
C GLU A 3 -16.93 10.09 12.26
N GLN A 4 -16.86 10.03 10.92
CA GLN A 4 -16.69 8.83 10.11
C GLN A 4 -15.25 8.63 9.57
N ASP A 5 -14.26 9.36 10.07
CA ASP A 5 -12.90 9.38 9.52
C ASP A 5 -12.02 8.17 9.96
N SER A 6 -12.62 7.19 10.65
CA SER A 6 -11.93 5.97 11.09
C SER A 6 -12.67 4.71 10.63
N PHE A 7 -11.95 3.61 10.45
CA PHE A 7 -12.54 2.31 10.09
C PHE A 7 -13.69 1.91 11.02
N PHE A 8 -13.51 2.11 12.33
CA PHE A 8 -14.47 1.68 13.35
C PHE A 8 -15.70 2.59 13.47
N THR A 9 -15.66 3.77 12.86
CA THR A 9 -16.79 4.70 12.80
C THR A 9 -17.61 4.57 11.52
N LEU A 10 -17.14 3.77 10.56
CA LEU A 10 -17.88 3.46 9.34
C LEU A 10 -19.00 2.45 9.61
N SER A 11 -20.08 2.56 8.83
CA SER A 11 -21.11 1.51 8.78
C SER A 11 -20.53 0.20 8.24
N ALA A 12 -21.16 -0.94 8.57
CA ALA A 12 -20.68 -2.25 8.12
C ALA A 12 -20.49 -2.37 6.58
N PRO A 13 -21.40 -1.85 5.73
CA PRO A 13 -21.17 -1.83 4.28
C PRO A 13 -19.93 -1.02 3.88
N HIS A 14 -19.69 0.13 4.54
CA HIS A 14 -18.53 0.98 4.26
C HIS A 14 -17.22 0.36 4.75
N GLN A 15 -17.23 -0.40 5.85
CA GLN A 15 -16.09 -1.20 6.28
C GLN A 15 -15.77 -2.30 5.27
N PHE A 16 -16.79 -3.01 4.79
CA PHE A 16 -16.62 -4.07 3.80
C PHE A 16 -16.03 -3.54 2.49
N GLY A 17 -16.56 -2.43 1.96
CA GLY A 17 -16.01 -1.82 0.75
C GLY A 17 -14.54 -1.39 0.91
N LEU A 18 -14.15 -0.90 2.09
CA LEU A 18 -12.77 -0.53 2.40
C LEU A 18 -11.83 -1.76 2.47
N LEU A 19 -12.33 -2.87 3.01
CA LEU A 19 -11.61 -4.16 2.98
C LEU A 19 -11.43 -4.65 1.54
N CYS A 20 -12.47 -4.59 0.71
CA CYS A 20 -12.39 -4.94 -0.70
C CYS A 20 -11.37 -4.07 -1.45
N LEU A 21 -11.38 -2.75 -1.23
CA LEU A 21 -10.41 -1.84 -1.82
C LEU A 21 -8.97 -2.19 -1.40
N SER A 22 -8.77 -2.46 -0.12
CA SER A 22 -7.46 -2.85 0.43
C SER A 22 -6.99 -4.18 -0.17
N ALA A 23 -7.90 -5.14 -0.37
CA ALA A 23 -7.60 -6.40 -1.05
C ALA A 23 -7.21 -6.18 -2.52
N VAL A 24 -7.93 -5.32 -3.25
CA VAL A 24 -7.57 -4.96 -4.63
C VAL A 24 -6.17 -4.35 -4.71
N PHE A 25 -5.85 -3.43 -3.81
CA PHE A 25 -4.50 -2.84 -3.72
C PHE A 25 -3.43 -3.86 -3.39
N ALA A 26 -3.68 -4.73 -2.40
CA ALA A 26 -2.77 -5.81 -2.04
C ALA A 26 -2.50 -6.76 -3.21
N THR A 27 -3.57 -7.24 -3.87
CA THR A 27 -3.44 -8.13 -5.03
C THR A 27 -2.74 -7.43 -6.19
N GLY A 28 -3.06 -6.16 -6.47
CA GLY A 28 -2.39 -5.37 -7.50
C GLY A 28 -0.88 -5.24 -7.25
N MET A 29 -0.49 -4.98 -6.00
CA MET A 29 0.91 -4.91 -5.57
C MET A 29 1.65 -6.24 -5.78
N VAL A 30 1.05 -7.35 -5.34
CA VAL A 30 1.63 -8.69 -5.52
C VAL A 30 1.72 -9.05 -7.01
N ALA A 31 0.70 -8.74 -7.80
CA ALA A 31 0.71 -8.98 -9.24
C ALA A 31 1.80 -8.16 -9.94
N ALA A 32 1.97 -6.88 -9.58
CA ALA A 32 3.04 -6.03 -10.11
C ALA A 32 4.44 -6.57 -9.73
N ALA A 33 4.62 -6.99 -8.48
CA ALA A 33 5.85 -7.63 -8.00
C ALA A 33 6.15 -8.93 -8.75
N TRP A 34 5.12 -9.74 -9.04
CA TRP A 34 5.26 -10.97 -9.80
C TRP A 34 5.80 -10.74 -11.21
N GLN A 35 5.49 -9.60 -11.86
CA GLN A 35 6.05 -9.27 -13.16
C GLN A 35 7.56 -8.98 -13.12
N LEU A 36 8.13 -8.74 -11.92
CA LEU A 36 9.57 -8.52 -11.73
C LEU A 36 10.38 -9.81 -11.75
N LYS A 37 9.74 -10.98 -11.62
CA LYS A 37 10.42 -12.30 -11.62
C LYS A 37 11.27 -12.59 -12.86
N ARG A 38 10.96 -11.92 -13.98
CA ARG A 38 11.71 -12.03 -15.26
C ARG A 38 13.04 -11.30 -15.25
N TRP A 39 13.28 -10.44 -14.27
CA TRP A 39 14.48 -9.63 -14.15
C TRP A 39 15.51 -10.31 -13.23
N PRO A 40 16.82 -10.03 -13.38
CA PRO A 40 17.81 -10.48 -12.42
C PRO A 40 17.56 -9.84 -11.05
N ARG A 41 17.91 -10.54 -9.96
CA ARG A 41 17.61 -10.09 -8.58
C ARG A 41 18.16 -8.70 -8.27
N VAL A 42 19.32 -8.35 -8.85
CA VAL A 42 19.96 -7.04 -8.70
C VAL A 42 19.12 -5.89 -9.27
N VAL A 43 18.19 -6.17 -10.19
CA VAL A 43 17.23 -5.20 -10.73
C VAL A 43 15.86 -5.37 -10.08
N ALA A 44 15.41 -6.62 -9.89
CA ALA A 44 14.09 -6.92 -9.34
C ALA A 44 13.89 -6.38 -7.91
N VAL A 45 14.91 -6.49 -7.06
CA VAL A 45 14.81 -6.03 -5.66
C VAL A 45 14.68 -4.50 -5.58
N PRO A 46 15.56 -3.69 -6.21
CA PRO A 46 15.36 -2.24 -6.26
C PRO A 46 14.02 -1.82 -6.84
N LEU A 47 13.55 -2.46 -7.92
CA LEU A 47 12.25 -2.16 -8.49
C LEU A 47 11.10 -2.52 -7.55
N ALA A 48 11.19 -3.62 -6.79
CA ALA A 48 10.20 -3.98 -5.78
C ALA A 48 10.18 -2.96 -4.64
N VAL A 49 11.35 -2.47 -4.20
CA VAL A 49 11.45 -1.42 -3.18
C VAL A 49 10.82 -0.11 -3.69
N VAL A 50 11.10 0.28 -4.94
CA VAL A 50 10.48 1.45 -5.57
C VAL A 50 8.96 1.27 -5.70
N LEU A 51 8.49 0.07 -6.05
CA LEU A 51 7.07 -0.25 -6.12
C LEU A 51 6.37 -0.04 -4.75
N VAL A 52 6.97 -0.54 -3.67
CA VAL A 52 6.47 -0.32 -2.30
C VAL A 52 6.47 1.16 -1.95
N TRP A 53 7.53 1.89 -2.28
CA TRP A 53 7.63 3.33 -2.02
C TRP A 53 6.58 4.16 -2.77
N VAL A 54 6.37 3.88 -4.06
CA VAL A 54 5.32 4.54 -4.84
C VAL A 54 3.93 4.19 -4.30
N PHE A 55 3.72 2.94 -3.87
CA PHE A 55 2.45 2.54 -3.30
C PHE A 55 2.13 3.25 -1.98
N THR A 56 3.09 3.35 -1.06
CA THR A 56 2.88 4.07 0.21
C THR A 56 2.66 5.56 -0.01
N TRP A 57 3.20 6.12 -1.10
CA TRP A 57 2.97 7.50 -1.50
C TRP A 57 1.58 7.73 -2.10
N ILE A 58 1.13 6.88 -3.02
CA ILE A 58 -0.08 7.12 -3.84
C ILE A 58 -1.35 6.52 -3.21
N SER A 59 -1.24 5.41 -2.49
CA SER A 59 -2.41 4.73 -1.89
C SER A 59 -3.32 5.60 -1.01
N PRO A 60 -2.81 6.62 -0.25
CA PRO A 60 -3.69 7.54 0.48
C PRO A 60 -4.71 8.24 -0.42
N GLN A 61 -4.35 8.57 -1.67
CA GLN A 61 -5.29 9.16 -2.62
C GLN A 61 -6.42 8.19 -2.97
N GLY A 62 -6.10 6.91 -3.17
CA GLY A 62 -7.09 5.89 -3.48
C GLY A 62 -8.08 5.68 -2.33
N TYR A 63 -7.58 5.59 -1.10
CA TYR A 63 -8.42 5.54 0.09
C TYR A 63 -9.26 6.81 0.24
N TYR A 64 -8.70 7.98 -0.02
CA TYR A 64 -9.45 9.24 0.04
C TYR A 64 -10.59 9.29 -0.97
N GLN A 65 -10.40 8.82 -2.20
CA GLN A 65 -11.48 8.76 -3.18
C GLN A 65 -12.59 7.80 -2.75
N TYR A 66 -12.24 6.70 -2.08
CA TYR A 66 -13.24 5.83 -1.47
C TYR A 66 -14.03 6.57 -0.39
N TYR A 67 -13.37 7.23 0.55
CA TYR A 67 -14.04 8.02 1.59
C TYR A 67 -14.94 9.12 1.01
N ARG A 68 -14.51 9.79 -0.06
CA ARG A 68 -15.34 10.78 -0.78
C ARG A 68 -16.61 10.19 -1.39
N SER A 69 -16.64 8.91 -1.70
CA SER A 69 -17.83 8.25 -2.26
C SER A 69 -18.84 7.82 -1.19
N ILE A 70 -18.42 7.75 0.08
CA ILE A 70 -19.25 7.23 1.18
C ILE A 70 -19.56 8.25 2.28
N ILE A 71 -18.82 9.36 2.34
CA ILE A 71 -19.05 10.46 3.29
C ILE A 71 -19.39 11.71 2.48
N ASP A 72 -20.60 12.21 2.68
CA ASP A 72 -21.09 13.40 2.01
C ASP A 72 -20.33 14.66 2.45
N GLY A 73 -20.04 15.54 1.48
CA GLY A 73 -19.41 16.83 1.75
C GLY A 73 -17.88 16.83 1.86
N LEU A 74 -17.19 15.70 1.61
CA LEU A 74 -15.72 15.74 1.50
C LEU A 74 -15.29 16.49 0.24
N PRO A 75 -14.32 17.42 0.37
CA PRO A 75 -13.86 18.23 -0.74
C PRO A 75 -13.19 17.40 -1.84
N ALA A 76 -13.37 17.83 -3.08
CA ALA A 76 -12.61 17.29 -4.20
C ALA A 76 -11.18 17.83 -4.17
N GLN A 77 -10.27 17.09 -3.52
CA GLN A 77 -8.88 17.51 -3.41
C GLN A 77 -7.91 16.36 -3.60
N TRP A 78 -6.68 16.75 -3.95
CA TRP A 78 -5.53 15.88 -3.98
C TRP A 78 -4.89 15.88 -2.59
N VAL A 79 -4.87 14.71 -1.93
CA VAL A 79 -4.38 14.58 -0.55
C VAL A 79 -2.92 14.10 -0.49
N VAL A 80 -2.36 13.70 -1.63
CA VAL A 80 -0.98 13.21 -1.72
C VAL A 80 -0.03 14.39 -1.93
N GLY A 81 0.85 14.63 -0.97
CA GLY A 81 1.87 15.67 -1.06
C GLY A 81 3.15 15.20 -1.76
N ALA A 82 4.28 15.75 -1.33
CA ALA A 82 5.60 15.29 -1.73
C ALA A 82 5.80 13.79 -1.40
N PRO A 83 6.59 13.06 -2.20
CA PRO A 83 6.88 11.66 -1.91
C PRO A 83 7.61 11.51 -0.57
N PRO A 84 7.35 10.42 0.17
CA PRO A 84 7.97 10.20 1.47
C PRO A 84 9.49 10.03 1.30
N GLY A 85 10.26 10.53 2.27
CA GLY A 85 11.71 10.32 2.27
C GLY A 85 12.06 8.83 2.36
N LEU A 86 13.23 8.46 1.84
CA LEU A 86 13.71 7.07 1.90
C LEU A 86 13.83 6.54 3.34
N GLY A 87 14.07 7.43 4.32
CA GLY A 87 14.07 7.09 5.74
C GLY A 87 12.73 6.55 6.24
N THR A 88 11.60 7.07 5.72
CA THR A 88 10.26 6.58 6.06
C THR A 88 10.03 5.17 5.52
N LEU A 89 10.49 4.89 4.30
CA LEU A 89 10.44 3.56 3.72
C LEU A 89 11.30 2.58 4.52
N TRP A 90 12.50 2.99 4.91
CA TRP A 90 13.36 2.17 5.77
C TRP A 90 12.71 1.90 7.12
N ALA A 91 12.14 2.90 7.78
CA ALA A 91 11.42 2.74 9.03
C ALA A 91 10.27 1.73 8.89
N LEU A 92 9.51 1.81 7.79
CA LEU A 92 8.41 0.89 7.50
C LEU A 92 8.89 -0.55 7.26
N LEU A 93 9.91 -0.75 6.41
CA LEU A 93 10.46 -2.08 6.13
C LEU A 93 11.23 -2.69 7.31
N SER A 94 11.73 -1.85 8.22
CA SER A 94 12.41 -2.27 9.46
C SER A 94 11.48 -2.38 10.67
N PHE A 95 10.17 -2.18 10.48
CA PHE A 95 9.16 -2.17 11.56
C PHE A 95 9.47 -1.16 12.68
N ARG A 96 10.11 -0.04 12.33
CA ARG A 96 10.40 1.12 13.19
C ARG A 96 9.55 2.34 12.84
N GLY A 97 8.49 2.14 12.06
CA GLY A 97 7.52 3.19 11.73
C GLY A 97 6.58 3.49 12.90
N PRO A 98 5.50 4.25 12.67
CA PRO A 98 4.48 4.51 13.69
C PRO A 98 3.91 3.22 14.30
N ASP A 99 3.60 3.24 15.59
CA ASP A 99 3.03 2.11 16.35
C ASP A 99 1.55 1.87 16.01
N THR A 100 1.28 1.59 14.75
CA THR A 100 -0.07 1.35 14.20
C THR A 100 -0.09 0.03 13.45
N LEU A 101 -1.24 -0.65 13.49
CA LEU A 101 -1.43 -1.91 12.77
C LEU A 101 -1.22 -1.72 11.26
N SER A 102 -1.69 -0.60 10.70
CA SER A 102 -1.52 -0.28 9.28
C SER A 102 -0.05 -0.13 8.89
N ALA A 103 0.78 0.53 9.70
CA ALA A 103 2.21 0.65 9.43
C ALA A 103 2.90 -0.72 9.43
N HIS A 104 2.58 -1.59 10.39
CA HIS A 104 3.12 -2.95 10.44
C HIS A 104 2.63 -3.80 9.26
N SER A 105 1.34 -3.72 8.90
CA SER A 105 0.79 -4.41 7.73
C SER A 105 1.45 -3.95 6.43
N LEU A 106 1.76 -2.66 6.28
CA LEU A 106 2.52 -2.16 5.14
C LEU A 106 3.96 -2.70 5.13
N GLY A 107 4.61 -2.80 6.29
CA GLY A 107 5.93 -3.45 6.43
C GLY A 107 5.91 -4.90 5.96
N VAL A 108 4.92 -5.69 6.41
CA VAL A 108 4.71 -7.07 5.97
C VAL A 108 4.45 -7.12 4.46
N MET A 109 3.56 -6.27 3.94
CA MET A 109 3.27 -6.20 2.51
C MET A 109 4.52 -5.87 1.69
N GLY A 110 5.35 -4.94 2.18
CA GLY A 110 6.62 -4.60 1.55
C GLY A 110 7.56 -5.79 1.41
N TRP A 111 7.69 -6.59 2.47
CA TRP A 111 8.47 -7.83 2.43
C TRP A 111 7.86 -8.89 1.52
N ILE A 112 6.53 -9.06 1.51
CA ILE A 112 5.86 -9.97 0.58
C ILE A 112 6.20 -9.59 -0.87
N VAL A 113 6.09 -8.31 -1.22
CA VAL A 113 6.40 -7.79 -2.56
C VAL A 113 7.86 -8.05 -2.94
N ILE A 114 8.81 -7.77 -2.03
CA ILE A 114 10.24 -8.03 -2.26
C ILE A 114 10.49 -9.53 -2.45
N ILE A 115 9.94 -10.39 -1.59
CA ILE A 115 10.10 -11.83 -1.68
C ILE A 115 9.54 -12.34 -3.01
N VAL A 116 8.31 -11.97 -3.35
CA VAL A 116 7.64 -12.36 -4.61
C VAL A 116 8.49 -11.97 -5.82
N ALA A 117 9.06 -10.76 -5.83
CA ALA A 117 9.94 -10.31 -6.91
C ALA A 117 11.23 -11.15 -7.06
N THR A 118 11.66 -11.84 -6.00
CA THR A 118 12.89 -12.67 -6.01
C THR A 118 12.66 -14.15 -6.31
N ILE A 119 11.40 -14.62 -6.29
CA ILE A 119 11.06 -15.99 -6.65
C ILE A 119 11.34 -16.17 -8.14
N ARG A 120 12.41 -16.91 -8.45
CA ARG A 120 12.69 -17.31 -9.83
C ARG A 120 11.86 -18.54 -10.19
N HIS A 121 11.33 -18.56 -11.41
CA HIS A 121 10.92 -19.82 -12.03
C HIS A 121 12.18 -20.66 -12.20
N ARG A 122 12.25 -21.81 -11.53
CA ARG A 122 13.11 -22.90 -11.98
C ARG A 122 12.52 -23.35 -13.31
N THR A 123 12.97 -22.75 -14.41
CA THR A 123 12.85 -23.39 -15.72
C THR A 123 13.66 -24.68 -15.63
N ARG A 124 12.96 -25.81 -15.52
CA ARG A 124 13.50 -27.12 -15.86
C ARG A 124 13.71 -27.19 -17.36
#